data_AF-A0A4Q3MHC0-F1
#
_entry.id   AF-A0A4Q3MHC0-F1
#
_cell.length_a   1.000
_cell.length_b   1.000
_cell.length_c   1.000
_cell.angle_alpha   90.00
_cell.angle_beta   90.00
_cell.angle_gamma   90.00
#
_symmetry.space_group_name_H-M   'P 1'
#
loop_
_entity.id
_entity.type
_entity.pdbx_description
1 polymer ?
#
loop_
_entity_poly.entity_id
_entity_poly.type
_entity_poly.pdbx_seq_one_letter_code
_entity_poly.pdbx_strand_id
1 'polypeptide(L)'
;MTKLTPILLPVMAMVAGCASAVGPSQSDLATVLQAPPSDIRGMRCYDIPEEPTEFGCRYDIRNAARGWVQQEVMLAVDGSAWVVIDGPGAPNRK
;
A
#
# COMPACT_ATOMS: atom_id res chain seq x y z
N MET A 1 3.08 -52.89 -35.75
CA MET A 1 2.26 -52.76 -34.52
C MET A 1 2.82 -51.59 -33.73
N THR A 2 2.12 -50.46 -33.76
CA THR A 2 2.59 -49.12 -33.38
C THR A 2 2.43 -48.92 -31.87
N LYS A 3 3.49 -48.45 -31.21
CA LYS A 3 3.58 -48.25 -29.76
C LYS A 3 2.74 -47.04 -29.33
N LEU A 4 1.85 -47.22 -28.35
CA LEU A 4 1.08 -46.15 -27.70
C LEU A 4 1.89 -45.59 -26.53
N THR A 5 2.39 -44.36 -26.68
CA THR A 5 3.02 -43.58 -25.61
C THR A 5 1.93 -42.81 -24.85
N PRO A 6 1.78 -42.97 -23.52
CA PRO A 6 0.87 -42.14 -22.75
C PRO A 6 1.46 -40.74 -22.56
N ILE A 7 0.75 -39.73 -23.05
CA ILE A 7 1.06 -38.32 -22.84
C ILE A 7 0.76 -37.99 -21.38
N LEU A 8 1.79 -37.94 -20.55
CA LEU A 8 1.73 -37.30 -19.23
C LEU A 8 1.61 -35.79 -19.44
N LEU A 9 0.41 -35.25 -19.26
CA LEU A 9 0.20 -33.81 -19.08
C LEU A 9 0.63 -33.43 -17.64
N PRO A 10 1.66 -32.60 -17.44
CA PRO A 10 1.91 -32.02 -16.13
C PRO A 10 0.82 -30.98 -15.86
N VAL A 11 -0.07 -31.30 -14.91
CA VAL A 11 -0.97 -30.32 -14.32
C VAL A 11 -0.10 -29.32 -13.56
N MET A 12 0.19 -28.20 -14.21
CA MET A 12 0.92 -27.08 -13.64
C MET A 12 -0.01 -26.41 -12.61
N ALA A 13 0.13 -26.82 -11.35
CA ALA A 13 -0.58 -26.20 -10.24
C ALA A 13 -0.16 -24.73 -10.14
N MET A 14 -1.06 -23.82 -10.50
CA MET A 14 -0.89 -22.39 -10.22
C MET A 14 -0.91 -22.22 -8.71
N VAL A 15 0.28 -22.12 -8.11
CA VAL A 15 0.44 -21.57 -6.77
C VAL A 15 0.11 -20.08 -6.90
N ALA A 16 -1.16 -19.74 -6.73
CA ALA A 16 -1.59 -18.37 -6.54
C ALA A 16 -0.96 -17.90 -5.22
N GLY A 17 0.25 -17.37 -5.32
CA GLY A 17 0.95 -16.80 -4.17
C GLY A 17 0.10 -15.67 -3.62
N CYS A 18 -0.18 -15.72 -2.32
CA CYS A 18 -0.66 -14.58 -1.56
C CYS A 18 0.46 -13.53 -1.54
N ALA A 19 0.66 -12.82 -2.64
CA ALA A 19 1.43 -11.60 -2.65
C ALA A 19 0.55 -10.58 -1.94
N SER A 20 0.70 -10.46 -0.61
CA SER A 20 0.24 -9.28 0.09
C SER A 20 0.81 -8.08 -0.66
N ALA A 21 -0.07 -7.23 -1.21
CA ALA A 21 0.37 -6.01 -1.86
C ALA A 21 1.26 -5.25 -0.86
N VAL A 22 2.53 -5.05 -1.23
CA VAL A 22 3.49 -4.34 -0.37
C VAL A 22 3.01 -2.89 -0.32
N GLY A 23 2.40 -2.52 0.80
CA GLY A 23 1.90 -1.16 1.02
C GLY A 23 3.01 -0.11 1.05
N PRO A 24 2.65 1.17 1.06
CA PRO A 24 3.61 2.28 1.03
C PRO A 24 4.52 2.28 2.27
N SER A 25 5.78 2.63 2.06
CA SER A 25 6.76 2.86 3.12
C SER A 25 6.65 4.27 3.71
N GLN A 26 7.30 4.53 4.84
CA GLN A 26 7.34 5.87 5.42
C GLN A 26 8.04 6.88 4.50
N SER A 27 9.04 6.43 3.73
CA SER A 27 9.68 7.26 2.70
C SER A 27 8.74 7.60 1.56
N ASP A 28 7.88 6.66 1.15
CA ASP A 28 6.86 6.92 0.12
C ASP A 28 5.87 7.97 0.61
N LEU A 29 5.36 7.80 1.84
CA LEU A 29 4.47 8.77 2.45
C LEU A 29 5.12 10.17 2.55
N ALA A 30 6.38 10.24 3.00
CA ALA A 30 7.11 11.51 3.07
C ALA A 30 7.28 12.18 1.70
N THR A 31 7.57 11.38 0.68
CA THR A 31 7.72 11.85 -0.70
C THR A 31 6.41 12.43 -1.22
N VAL A 32 5.31 11.67 -1.06
CA VAL A 32 3.99 12.05 -1.56
C VAL A 32 3.43 13.28 -0.83
N LEU A 33 3.64 13.39 0.48
CA LEU A 33 3.24 14.56 1.27
C LEU A 33 4.17 15.77 1.11
N GLN A 34 5.30 15.62 0.40
CA GLN A 34 6.35 16.63 0.30
C GLN A 34 6.82 17.12 1.69
N ALA A 35 6.90 16.21 2.65
CA ALA A 35 7.24 16.49 4.04
C ALA A 35 8.58 15.86 4.42
N PRO A 36 9.37 16.47 5.32
CA PRO A 36 10.56 15.83 5.85
C PRO A 36 10.22 14.49 6.51
N PRO A 37 10.97 13.40 6.27
CA PRO A 37 10.72 12.12 6.95
C PRO A 37 10.76 12.22 8.48
N SER A 38 11.56 13.16 9.03
CA SER A 38 11.65 13.45 10.46
C SER A 38 10.42 14.11 11.06
N ASP A 39 9.57 14.71 10.22
CA ASP A 39 8.31 15.34 10.60
C ASP A 39 7.12 14.38 10.46
N ILE A 40 7.36 13.10 10.11
CA ILE A 40 6.36 12.02 10.07
C ILE A 40 6.75 10.93 11.06
N ARG A 41 5.78 10.37 11.79
CA ARG A 41 6.03 9.21 12.67
C ARG A 41 4.78 8.38 12.87
N GLY A 42 4.96 7.20 13.49
CA GLY A 42 3.84 6.36 13.93
C GLY A 42 2.97 5.85 12.79
N MET A 43 3.53 5.76 11.59
CA MET A 43 2.80 5.35 10.40
C MET A 43 2.28 3.93 10.53
N ARG A 44 1.00 3.73 10.23
CA ARG A 44 0.36 2.42 10.06
C ARG A 44 -0.54 2.49 8.85
N CYS A 45 -0.29 1.63 7.86
CA CYS A 45 -1.12 1.51 6.68
C CYS A 45 -1.94 0.23 6.73
N TYR A 46 -3.12 0.27 6.12
CA TYR A 46 -4.03 -0.85 5.96
C TYR A 46 -4.50 -0.90 4.50
N ASP A 47 -4.72 -2.12 4.00
CA ASP A 47 -5.28 -2.36 2.68
C ASP A 47 -6.77 -2.01 2.62
N ILE A 48 -7.24 -1.64 1.43
CA ILE A 48 -8.66 -1.59 1.11
C ILE A 48 -9.00 -2.89 0.36
N PRO A 49 -9.79 -3.82 0.95
CA PRO A 49 -10.01 -5.13 0.36
C PRO A 49 -10.58 -5.11 -1.06
N GLU A 50 -11.44 -4.15 -1.37
CA GLU A 50 -12.07 -3.99 -2.67
C GLU A 50 -11.14 -3.32 -3.71
N GLU A 51 -10.10 -2.61 -3.26
CA GLU A 51 -9.21 -1.79 -4.08
C GLU A 51 -7.75 -2.13 -3.75
N PRO A 52 -7.18 -3.23 -4.30
CA PRO A 52 -5.88 -3.78 -3.88
C PRO A 52 -4.67 -2.88 -4.18
N THR A 53 -4.88 -1.83 -4.97
CA THR A 53 -3.89 -0.79 -5.27
C THR A 53 -3.95 0.39 -4.31
N GLU A 54 -4.94 0.41 -3.41
CA GLU A 54 -5.21 1.50 -2.49
C GLU A 54 -4.95 1.13 -1.03
N PHE A 55 -4.40 2.10 -0.30
CA PHE A 55 -4.03 1.95 1.10
C PHE A 55 -4.46 3.18 1.89
N GLY A 56 -5.07 2.97 3.04
CA GLY A 56 -5.24 4.01 4.03
C GLY A 56 -4.04 4.03 4.98
N CYS A 57 -3.46 5.20 5.22
CA CYS A 57 -2.32 5.36 6.12
C CYS A 57 -2.64 6.37 7.22
N ARG A 58 -2.54 5.91 8.48
CA ARG A 58 -2.61 6.76 9.68
C ARG A 58 -1.21 7.08 10.17
N TYR A 59 -0.97 8.34 10.50
CA TYR A 59 0.35 8.81 10.93
C TYR A 59 0.22 10.08 11.77
N ASP A 60 1.28 10.41 12.51
CA ASP A 60 1.46 11.73 13.11
C ASP A 60 2.34 12.57 12.20
N ILE A 61 2.01 13.85 12.02
CA ILE A 61 2.82 14.83 11.32
C ILE A 61 3.08 16.07 12.18
N ARG A 62 4.24 16.73 12.03
CA ARG A 62 4.50 18.03 12.65
C ARG A 62 3.65 19.12 11.99
N ASN A 63 2.96 19.91 12.80
CA ASN A 63 2.27 21.13 12.35
C ASN A 63 3.21 22.36 12.40
N ALA A 64 2.70 23.52 11.97
CA ALA A 64 3.45 24.78 11.94
C ALA A 64 3.96 25.24 13.32
N ALA A 65 3.23 24.92 14.40
CA ALA A 65 3.65 25.20 15.78
C ALA A 65 4.62 24.14 16.33
N ARG A 66 5.15 23.25 15.47
CA ARG A 66 5.94 22.08 15.84
C ARG A 66 5.20 21.17 16.82
N GLY A 67 3.88 21.16 16.86
CA GLY A 67 3.07 20.14 17.53
C GLY A 67 2.93 18.89 16.67
N TRP A 68 2.63 17.74 17.28
CA TRP A 68 2.24 16.54 16.53
C TRP A 68 0.73 16.51 16.37
N VAL A 69 0.26 16.25 15.16
CA VAL A 69 -1.17 16.05 14.86
C VAL A 69 -1.35 14.73 14.13
N GLN A 70 -2.37 13.98 14.51
CA GLN A 70 -2.72 12.74 13.83
C GLN A 70 -3.44 13.07 12.52
N GLN A 71 -3.08 12.37 11.46
CA GLN A 71 -3.67 12.48 10.14
C GLN A 71 -3.94 11.08 9.55
N GLU A 72 -4.81 11.06 8.56
CA GLU A 72 -5.10 9.93 7.71
C GLU A 72 -5.05 10.40 6.25
N VAL A 73 -4.50 9.56 5.37
CA VAL A 73 -4.43 9.80 3.93
C VAL A 73 -4.69 8.50 3.19
N MET A 74 -5.35 8.58 2.04
CA MET A 74 -5.55 7.47 1.13
C MET A 74 -4.55 7.59 -0.01
N LEU A 75 -3.79 6.53 -0.25
CA LEU A 75 -2.77 6.44 -1.28
C LEU A 75 -3.14 5.35 -2.28
N ALA A 76 -2.86 5.59 -3.56
CA ALA A 76 -2.91 4.57 -4.61
C ALA A 76 -1.56 4.44 -5.30
N VAL A 77 -1.26 3.26 -5.87
CA VAL A 77 -0.12 3.09 -6.78
C VAL A 77 -0.50 3.44 -8.21
N ASP A 78 0.14 4.47 -8.77
CA ASP A 78 0.07 4.84 -10.19
C ASP A 78 1.37 4.42 -10.89
N GLY A 79 1.32 3.26 -11.55
CA GLY A 79 2.46 2.63 -12.21
C GLY A 79 3.56 2.24 -11.22
N SER A 80 4.51 3.15 -10.99
CA SER A 80 5.64 2.94 -10.06
C SER A 80 5.69 3.96 -8.91
N ALA A 81 4.74 4.89 -8.86
CA ALA A 81 4.70 5.95 -7.86
C ALA A 81 3.46 5.80 -6.97
N TRP A 82 3.57 6.28 -5.73
CA TRP A 82 2.42 6.48 -4.86
C TRP A 82 1.82 7.87 -5.10
N VAL A 83 0.49 7.97 -5.08
CA VAL A 83 -0.24 9.24 -5.24
C VAL A 83 -1.29 9.38 -4.16
N VAL A 84 -1.56 10.62 -3.73
CA VAL A 84 -2.72 10.92 -2.86
C VAL A 84 -3.99 10.84 -3.68
N ILE A 85 -4.96 10.07 -3.19
CA ILE A 85 -6.30 9.98 -3.78
C ILE A 85 -7.39 10.57 -2.86
N ASP A 86 -7.15 10.63 -1.54
CA ASP A 86 -7.99 11.35 -0.58
C ASP A 86 -7.17 11.78 0.66
N GLY A 87 -7.59 12.85 1.33
CA GLY A 87 -6.83 13.52 2.39
C GLY A 87 -5.63 14.32 1.85
N PRO A 88 -4.59 14.60 2.67
CA PRO A 88 -4.50 14.29 4.10
C PRO A 88 -5.53 15.08 4.92
N GLY A 89 -6.05 14.45 5.98
CA GLY A 89 -7.00 15.09 6.89
C GLY A 89 -7.01 14.46 8.28
N ALA A 90 -7.83 15.01 9.18
CA ALA A 90 -8.08 14.37 10.46
C ALA A 90 -8.68 12.96 10.23
N PRO A 91 -8.25 11.93 10.97
CA PRO A 91 -8.80 10.59 10.81
C PRO A 91 -10.32 10.60 11.00
N ASN A 92 -11.03 9.90 10.12
CA ASN A 92 -12.48 9.78 10.25
C ASN A 92 -12.79 8.96 11.51
N ARG A 93 -13.33 9.61 12.55
CA ARG A 93 -13.88 8.94 13.71
C ARG A 93 -15.26 8.41 13.33
N LYS A 94 -15.33 7.17 12.86
CA LYS A 94 -16.60 6.43 12.80
C LYS A 94 -17.06 6.06 14.21
#